data_AF-A0A1H3HZR5-F1
#
_entry.id   AF-A0A1H3HZR5-F1
#
_cell.length_a   1.000
_cell.length_b   1.000
_cell.length_c   1.000
_cell.angle_alpha   90.00
_cell.angle_beta   90.00
_cell.angle_gamma   90.00
#
_symmetry.space_group_name_H-M   'P 1'
#
loop_
_entity.id
_entity.type
_entity.pdbx_description
1 polymer ?
#
loop_
_entity_poly.entity_id
_entity_poly.type
_entity_poly.pdbx_seq_one_letter_code
_entity_poly.pdbx_strand_id
1 'polypeptide(L)' 'MMRLAHILLAGILLMLPGIAIALEPKVQAAKDEGMRLYGLGISGEIIPYLEPAAEAGDVEAMYYYQQGGRT' A
#
# COMPACT_ATOMS: atom_id res chain seq x y z
N MET A 1 -4.86 -1.93 -40.12
CA MET A 1 -4.42 -0.81 -39.26
C MET A 1 -4.91 -0.90 -37.81
N MET A 2 -6.11 -1.43 -37.53
CA MET A 2 -6.65 -1.51 -36.16
C MET A 2 -5.83 -2.41 -35.21
N ARG A 3 -5.33 -3.59 -35.64
CA ARG A 3 -4.55 -4.49 -34.76
C ARG A 3 -3.24 -3.89 -34.22
N LEU A 4 -2.53 -3.12 -35.03
CA LEU A 4 -1.30 -2.45 -34.61
C LEU A 4 -1.58 -1.39 -33.54
N ALA A 5 -2.69 -0.65 -33.68
CA ALA A 5 -3.14 0.32 -32.70
C ALA A 5 -3.51 -0.31 -31.35
N HIS A 6 -4.08 -1.52 -31.34
CA HIS A 6 -4.39 -2.24 -30.10
C HIS A 6 -3.13 -2.74 -29.38
N ILE A 7 -2.12 -3.19 -30.13
CA ILE A 7 -0.83 -3.61 -29.58
C ILE A 7 -0.09 -2.41 -28.97
N LEU A 8 -0.11 -1.27 -29.66
CA LEU A 8 0.49 -0.03 -29.16
C LEU A 8 -0.24 0.48 -27.90
N LEU A 9 -1.58 0.42 -27.88
CA LEU A 9 -2.38 0.82 -26.71
C LEU A 9 -2.14 -0.08 -25.49
N ALA A 10 -2.05 -1.39 -25.69
CA ALA A 10 -1.73 -2.35 -24.63
C ALA A 10 -0.31 -2.15 -24.08
N GLY A 11 0.66 -1.82 -24.94
CA GLY A 11 2.03 -1.50 -24.53
C GLY A 11 2.11 -0.23 -23.69
N ILE A 12 1.35 0.81 -24.02
CA ILE A 12 1.27 2.06 -23.25
C ILE A 12 0.61 1.81 -21.88
N LEU A 13 -0.44 0.99 -21.83
CA LEU A 13 -1.13 0.65 -20.58
C LEU A 13 -0.23 -0.13 -19.61
N LEU A 14 0.65 -1.00 -20.12
CA LEU A 14 1.58 -1.78 -19.31
C LEU A 14 2.74 -0.95 -18.71
N MET A 15 2.99 0.22 -19.29
CA MET A 15 4.10 1.11 -18.91
C MET A 15 3.66 2.25 -17.99
N LEU A 16 2.37 2.33 -17.64
CA LEU A 16 1.93 3.25 -16.58
C LEU A 16 2.51 2.75 -15.25
N PRO A 17 3.46 3.49 -14.64
CA PRO A 17 3.81 3.20 -13.25
C PRO A 17 2.51 3.28 -12.45
N GLY A 18 2.25 2.28 -11.62
CA GLY A 18 1.10 2.30 -10.72
C GLY A 18 1.14 3.62 -9.97
N ILE A 19 0.14 4.47 -10.22
CA ILE A 19 0.07 5.79 -9.60
C ILE A 19 -0.14 5.54 -8.12
N ALA A 20 0.93 5.62 -7.33
CA ALA A 20 0.85 5.57 -5.89
C ALA A 20 0.09 6.83 -5.46
N ILE A 21 -1.14 6.63 -5.00
CA ILE A 21 -1.94 7.72 -4.44
C ILE A 21 -1.31 8.04 -3.09
N ALA A 22 -0.91 9.30 -2.91
CA ALA A 22 -0.40 9.75 -1.63
C ALA A 22 -1.50 9.60 -0.56
N LEU A 23 -1.15 9.01 0.57
CA LEU A 23 -2.08 8.85 1.69
C LEU A 23 -2.52 10.21 2.23
N GLU A 24 -3.73 10.26 2.77
CA GLU A 24 -4.13 11.42 3.56
C GLU A 24 -3.16 11.62 4.74
N PRO A 25 -2.83 12.87 5.13
CA PRO A 25 -1.81 13.12 6.16
C PRO A 25 -2.06 12.39 7.48
N LYS A 26 -3.32 12.22 7.88
CA LYS A 26 -3.70 11.48 9.09
C LYS A 26 -3.44 9.98 8.96
N VAL A 27 -3.72 9.42 7.78
CA VAL A 27 -3.48 8.01 7.47
C VAL A 27 -1.98 7.74 7.39
N GLN A 28 -1.20 8.65 6.82
CA GLN A 28 0.25 8.58 6.83
C GLN A 28 0.81 8.62 8.26
N ALA A 29 0.35 9.56 9.10
CA ALA A 29 0.81 9.65 10.49
C ALA A 29 0.48 8.39 11.31
N ALA A 30 -0.70 7.79 11.08
CA ALA A 30 -1.08 6.53 11.69
C ALA A 30 -0.15 5.39 11.22
N LYS A 31 0.11 5.30 9.91
CA LYS A 31 1.06 4.33 9.34
C LYS A 31 2.44 4.47 9.98
N ASP A 32 2.96 5.69 10.09
CA ASP A 32 4.28 5.96 10.67
C ASP A 32 4.37 5.46 12.12
N GLU A 33 3.31 5.67 12.91
CA GLU A 33 3.22 5.16 14.28
C GLU A 33 3.14 3.63 14.33
N GLY A 34 2.34 3.00 13.48
CA GLY A 34 2.28 1.54 13.36
C GLY A 34 3.64 0.93 13.00
N MET A 35 4.38 1.57 12.09
CA MET A 35 5.73 1.16 11.71
C MET A 35 6.74 1.36 12.85
N ARG A 36 6.59 2.43 13.64
CA ARG A 36 7.40 2.65 14.84
C ARG A 36 7.18 1.55 15.88
N LEU A 37 5.93 1.18 16.14
CA LEU A 37 5.56 0.08 17.06
C LEU A 37 6.09 -1.27 16.57
N TYR A 38 6.00 -1.55 15.26
CA TYR A 38 6.57 -2.74 14.67
C TYR A 38 8.10 -2.81 14.87
N GLY A 39 8.81 -1.69 14.65
CA GLY A 39 10.24 -1.58 14.89
C GLY A 39 10.67 -1.80 16.34
N LEU A 40 9.74 -1.61 17.29
CA LEU A 40 9.93 -1.91 18.71
C LEU A 40 9.58 -3.37 19.08
N GLY A 41 9.14 -4.18 18.12
CA GLY A 41 8.68 -5.55 18.37
C GLY A 41 7.27 -5.64 18.98
N ILE A 42 6.51 -4.54 19.00
CA ILE A 42 5.14 -4.48 19.53
C ILE A 42 4.15 -4.78 18.40
N SER A 43 4.30 -5.93 17.76
CA SER A 43 3.53 -6.27 16.54
C SER A 43 2.03 -6.49 16.79
N GLY A 44 1.62 -6.87 18.01
CA GLY A 44 0.21 -7.13 18.34
C GLY A 44 -0.67 -5.87 18.35
N GLU A 45 -0.08 -4.68 18.40
CA GLU A 45 -0.81 -3.41 18.50
C GLU A 45 -0.85 -2.62 17.19
N ILE A 46 -0.21 -3.10 16.12
CA ILE A 46 -0.02 -2.32 14.88
C ILE A 46 -1.26 -2.30 13.97
N ILE A 47 -2.16 -3.27 14.11
CA ILE A 47 -3.35 -3.45 13.25
C ILE A 47 -4.16 -2.15 13.10
N PRO A 48 -4.63 -1.49 14.18
CA PRO A 48 -5.45 -0.27 14.05
C PRO A 48 -4.70 0.91 13.41
N TYR A 49 -3.37 0.91 13.42
CA TYR A 49 -2.54 1.95 12.82
C TYR A 49 -2.33 1.71 11.31
N LEU A 50 -2.23 0.45 10.91
CA LEU A 50 -1.92 0.06 9.53
C LEU A 50 -3.16 -0.20 8.68
N GLU A 51 -4.30 -0.54 9.29
CA GLU A 51 -5.56 -0.84 8.58
C GLU A 51 -5.98 0.26 7.59
N PRO A 52 -6.02 1.56 7.96
CA PRO A 52 -6.49 2.59 7.03
C PRO A 52 -5.55 2.78 5.83
N ALA A 53 -4.24 2.62 6.03
CA ALA A 53 -3.25 2.70 4.96
C ALA A 53 -3.33 1.45 4.06
N ALA A 54 -3.55 0.27 4.65
CA ALA A 54 -3.74 -0.97 3.91
C ALA A 54 -5.01 -0.93 3.04
N GLU A 55 -6.12 -0.41 3.58
CA GLU A 55 -7.37 -0.19 2.84
C GLU A 55 -7.21 0.84 1.71
N ALA A 56 -6.37 1.85 1.90
CA ALA A 56 -6.01 2.81 0.87
C ALA A 56 -5.05 2.24 -0.21
N GLY A 57 -4.61 0.99 -0.06
CA GLY A 57 -3.74 0.30 -1.02
C GLY A 57 -2.25 0.56 -0.83
N ASP A 58 -1.83 1.07 0.33
CA ASP A 58 -0.40 1.19 0.66
C ASP A 58 0.22 -0.21 0.82
N VAL A 59 1.11 -0.57 -0.12
CA VAL A 59 1.69 -1.91 -0.23
C VAL A 59 2.45 -2.32 1.03
N GLU A 60 3.10 -1.37 1.69
CA GLU A 60 3.87 -1.62 2.91
C GLU A 60 2.92 -1.90 4.08
N ALA A 61 1.89 -1.07 4.27
CA ALA A 61 0.88 -1.27 5.30
C ALA A 61 0.14 -2.60 5.10
N MET A 62 -0.22 -2.96 3.86
CA MET A 62 -0.84 -4.26 3.56
C MET A 62 0.03 -5.45 4.00
N TYR A 63 1.35 -5.37 3.78
CA TYR A 63 2.28 -6.42 4.18
C TYR A 63 2.34 -6.58 5.71
N TYR A 64 2.49 -5.49 6.45
CA TYR A 64 2.63 -5.52 7.91
C TYR A 64 1.31 -5.72 8.66
N TYR A 65 0.18 -5.24 8.11
CA TYR A 65 -1.16 -5.51 8.64
C TYR A 65 -1.43 -7.02 8.76
N GLN A 66 -1.06 -7.79 7.73
CA GLN A 66 -1.20 -9.25 7.78
C GLN A 66 -0.26 -9.92 8.79
N GLN A 67 0.86 -9.30 9.12
CA GLN A 67 1.81 -9.83 10.11
C GLN A 67 1.31 -9.60 11.54
N GLY A 68 0.75 -8.42 11.83
CA GLY A 68 0.17 -8.10 13.14
C GLY A 68 -0.99 -9.02 13.54
N GLY A 69 -1.73 -9.58 12.57
CA GLY A 69 -2.81 -10.53 12.83
C GLY A 69 -2.38 -11.98 13.10
N ARG A 70 -1.08 -12.29 13.07
CA ARG A 70 -0.53 -13.65 13.28
C ARG A 70 0.14 -13.87 14.63
N THR A 71 0.22 -12.86 15.48
CA THR A 71 0.84 -12.90 16.82
C THR A 71 -0.20 -12.94 17.91
#